data_AF-A0AAD5XCD3-F1
#
_entry.id   AF-A0AAD5XCD3-F1
#
_cell.length_a   1.000
_cell.length_b   1.000
_cell.length_c   1.000
_cell.angle_alpha   90.00
_cell.angle_beta   90.00
_cell.angle_gamma   90.00
#
_symmetry.space_group_name_H-M   'P 1'
#
loop_
_entity.id
_entity.type
_entity.pdbx_description
1 polymer ?
#
loop_
_entity_poly.entity_id
_entity_poly.type
_entity_poly.pdbx_seq_one_letter_code
_entity_poly.pdbx_strand_id
1 'polypeptide(L)'
;MNSTGQPSAIQQAFSKLNGTLKTVFKKKNYRGESANSSAAATPTPTPAKQTPLPPIPVNANAQAEQQTQQTEQQQQQQIFSSPSAALAAESELAAAASGDYILYSRGYCPFTEQVRIAFAFKNRDLRFIKWAPNDTPPEWFATASPDKSVPVLQFPNGSFTNSSAEMITHLESMFPTPSLVPTVADGSLKDECTEWAKFIRTEFIPAFNKVLMGTNPAIQQEFRPKLKAAVAKISEKLVESSSSGPFLLGDAYMLPDLLLSPFLRRLEVIKYFRGVDFFAATNSEKIKEYVNVLGAQDWVQSVVAPIDEMKKFFVKTIPKMKPMSIGRLQHIAINAQYAKCVSLAESIQKEIDENKTVDVAAAESLRTKYSLIANLIEAHSWFEENLIYPIFEELKPGSSTRAHGEHEHEVPETNEFLQQLSSAVEKIGGDGESGFEGLVLKLKALAQSMKEHMDGEESELFPLTANLGEKEAPLFTKIYFHLSKSNESLLPFVLEPLSQQERMQYLYNIDQVIRGVDMEEWKRCQTIVKGMLSPADWEDLVFRLPSLEG
;
A
#
# COMPACT_ATOMS: atom_id res chain seq x y z
N MET A 1 54.21 -25.36 -13.76
CA MET A 1 52.83 -25.69 -14.16
C MET A 1 51.93 -24.62 -13.56
N ASN A 2 51.55 -23.64 -14.37
CA ASN A 2 50.72 -22.51 -13.97
C ASN A 2 49.24 -22.90 -14.09
N SER A 3 48.49 -22.81 -12.99
CA SER A 3 47.03 -22.89 -12.96
C SER A 3 46.48 -21.48 -12.71
N THR A 4 46.05 -20.83 -13.78
CA THR A 4 45.32 -19.56 -13.76
C THR A 4 43.90 -19.80 -13.24
N GLY A 5 43.57 -19.25 -12.07
CA GLY A 5 42.22 -19.29 -11.52
C GLY A 5 41.28 -18.36 -12.29
N GLN A 6 40.15 -18.91 -12.78
CA GLN A 6 39.08 -18.10 -13.33
C GLN A 6 38.25 -17.48 -12.18
N PRO A 7 37.86 -16.20 -12.29
CA PRO A 7 37.01 -15.54 -11.30
C PRO A 7 35.58 -16.11 -11.31
N SER A 8 34.95 -16.18 -10.12
CA SER A 8 33.60 -16.72 -9.94
C SER A 8 32.55 -15.94 -10.73
N ALA A 9 31.40 -16.56 -11.04
CA ALA A 9 30.30 -15.92 -11.77
C ALA A 9 29.84 -14.59 -11.13
N ILE A 10 29.95 -14.48 -9.80
CA ILE A 10 29.69 -13.27 -9.01
C ILE A 10 30.69 -12.15 -9.37
N GLN A 11 31.98 -12.45 -9.46
CA GLN A 11 33.01 -11.47 -9.87
C GLN A 11 32.88 -11.06 -11.34
N GLN A 12 32.37 -11.95 -12.20
CA GLN A 12 32.11 -11.64 -13.61
C GLN A 12 30.89 -10.74 -13.81
N ALA A 13 29.86 -10.86 -12.95
CA ALA A 13 28.71 -9.95 -12.94
C ALA A 13 29.11 -8.54 -12.45
N PHE A 14 29.91 -8.45 -11.38
CA PHE A 14 30.44 -7.17 -10.88
C PHE A 14 31.36 -6.45 -11.89
N SER A 15 32.17 -7.18 -12.66
CA SER A 15 33.07 -6.56 -13.65
C SER A 15 32.33 -6.03 -14.89
N LYS A 16 31.27 -6.72 -15.33
CA LYS A 16 30.40 -6.27 -16.44
C LYS A 16 29.63 -5.00 -16.09
N LEU A 17 29.13 -4.86 -14.85
CA LEU A 17 28.43 -3.65 -14.40
C LEU A 17 29.35 -2.42 -14.31
N ASN A 18 30.57 -2.60 -13.79
CA ASN A 18 31.56 -1.53 -13.68
C ASN A 18 32.12 -1.06 -15.03
N GLY A 19 32.16 -1.95 -16.03
CA GLY A 19 32.58 -1.63 -17.39
C GLY A 19 31.61 -0.68 -18.11
N THR A 20 30.31 -0.90 -17.95
CA THR A 20 29.26 -0.11 -18.61
C THR A 20 29.16 1.31 -18.05
N LEU A 21 29.41 1.49 -16.75
CA LEU A 21 29.37 2.81 -16.08
C LEU A 21 30.56 3.71 -16.46
N LYS A 22 31.78 3.15 -16.63
CA LYS A 22 32.94 3.95 -17.07
C LYS A 22 32.75 4.56 -18.47
N THR A 23 31.91 3.97 -19.31
CA THR A 23 31.62 4.48 -20.66
C THR A 23 30.59 5.62 -20.65
N VAL A 24 29.73 5.70 -19.62
CA VAL A 24 28.71 6.77 -19.49
C VAL A 24 29.30 8.03 -18.83
N PHE A 25 30.30 7.90 -17.95
CA PHE A 25 30.89 9.04 -17.22
C PHE A 25 32.09 9.74 -17.90
N LYS A 26 32.49 9.34 -19.11
CA LYS A 26 33.66 9.91 -19.81
C LYS A 26 33.27 10.84 -20.98
N LYS A 27 32.52 11.90 -20.69
CA LYS A 27 32.45 13.09 -21.56
C LYS A 27 32.21 14.36 -20.75
N LYS A 28 33.29 14.94 -20.23
CA LYS A 28 33.52 16.39 -20.13
C LYS A 28 34.97 16.63 -19.71
N ASN A 29 35.78 17.08 -20.66
CA ASN A 29 37.11 17.64 -20.41
C ASN A 29 36.95 19.00 -19.75
N TYR A 30 37.60 19.23 -18.61
CA TYR A 30 38.06 20.56 -18.24
C TYR A 30 39.51 20.47 -17.76
N ARG A 31 40.35 21.29 -18.40
CA ARG A 31 41.77 21.50 -18.11
C ARG A 31 41.93 22.08 -16.71
N GLY A 32 42.89 21.57 -15.96
CA GLY A 32 43.29 22.11 -14.67
C GLY A 32 44.18 23.35 -14.78
N GLU A 33 44.18 24.12 -13.71
CA GLU A 33 45.32 24.93 -13.27
C GLU A 33 45.47 24.74 -11.75
N SER A 34 46.71 24.47 -11.35
CA SER A 34 47.15 24.25 -9.97
C SER A 34 47.49 25.58 -9.30
N ALA A 35 47.16 25.74 -8.02
CA ALA A 35 47.87 26.66 -7.14
C ALA A 35 47.96 26.09 -5.71
N ASN A 36 49.21 25.94 -5.26
CA ASN A 36 49.62 25.65 -3.88
C ASN A 36 49.41 26.89 -2.99
N SER A 37 48.99 26.72 -1.72
CA SER A 37 49.82 27.10 -0.54
C SER A 37 49.04 27.22 0.79
N SER A 38 49.70 26.66 1.81
CA SER A 38 49.82 27.06 3.23
C SER A 38 48.60 27.19 4.15
N ALA A 39 48.77 26.53 5.29
CA ALA A 39 48.01 26.60 6.53
C ALA A 39 47.90 28.01 7.13
N ALA A 40 46.74 28.30 7.73
CA ALA A 40 46.58 29.25 8.82
C ALA A 40 45.38 28.81 9.68
N ALA A 41 45.53 28.94 11.00
CA ALA A 41 44.59 28.48 12.02
C ALA A 41 43.58 29.58 12.44
N THR A 42 42.49 29.10 13.05
CA THR A 42 41.47 29.76 13.92
C THR A 42 40.31 30.53 13.25
N PRO A 43 39.13 30.73 13.88
CA PRO A 43 38.63 30.27 15.20
C PRO A 43 37.22 29.60 15.19
N THR A 44 36.83 29.01 16.33
CA THR A 44 35.47 28.55 16.71
C THR A 44 34.38 29.65 16.59
N PRO A 45 33.15 29.32 16.15
CA PRO A 45 31.98 30.18 16.32
C PRO A 45 30.96 29.64 17.36
N THR A 46 30.55 30.55 18.25
CA THR A 46 29.48 30.51 19.25
C THR A 46 28.09 30.49 18.58
N PRO A 47 27.01 29.95 19.19
CA PRO A 47 25.79 29.56 18.47
C PRO A 47 24.90 30.75 18.08
N ALA A 48 24.45 30.76 16.83
CA ALA A 48 23.51 31.73 16.30
C ALA A 48 22.06 31.36 16.64
N LYS A 49 21.27 32.35 17.07
CA LYS A 49 19.83 32.28 17.34
C LYS A 49 19.06 31.81 16.10
N GLN A 50 18.24 30.78 16.27
CA GLN A 50 17.26 30.31 15.28
C GLN A 50 16.17 31.38 15.06
N THR A 51 16.00 31.78 13.82
CA THR A 51 14.76 32.39 13.32
C THR A 51 13.87 31.30 12.72
N PRO A 52 12.53 31.32 12.93
CA PRO A 52 11.63 30.34 12.34
C PRO A 52 11.59 30.49 10.82
N LEU A 53 11.71 29.37 10.10
CA LEU A 53 11.50 29.31 8.65
C LEU A 53 9.99 29.41 8.34
N PRO A 54 9.60 30.03 7.21
CA PRO A 54 8.21 30.14 6.80
C PRO A 54 7.63 28.77 6.38
N PRO A 55 6.30 28.58 6.49
CA PRO A 55 5.66 27.34 6.10
C PRO A 55 5.78 27.07 4.59
N ILE A 56 6.07 25.81 4.25
CA ILE A 56 6.16 25.30 2.87
C ILE A 56 4.77 25.33 2.22
N PRO A 57 4.62 25.83 0.98
CA PRO A 57 3.32 25.95 0.34
C PRO A 57 2.73 24.59 -0.07
N VAL A 58 1.45 24.41 0.25
CA VAL A 58 0.57 23.24 0.05
C VAL A 58 0.43 22.77 -1.42
N ASN A 59 1.02 23.48 -2.38
CA ASN A 59 0.83 23.25 -3.82
C ASN A 59 1.75 22.20 -4.46
N ALA A 60 2.81 21.77 -3.78
CA ALA A 60 3.73 20.74 -4.31
C ALA A 60 3.07 19.34 -4.35
N ASN A 61 2.17 19.05 -3.40
CA ASN A 61 1.46 17.76 -3.34
C ASN A 61 0.44 17.60 -4.48
N ALA A 62 -0.21 18.68 -4.93
CA ALA A 62 -1.20 18.62 -5.99
C ALA A 62 -0.60 18.25 -7.37
N GLN A 63 0.64 18.70 -7.65
CA GLN A 63 1.33 18.39 -8.90
C GLN A 63 1.91 16.96 -8.90
N ALA A 64 2.44 16.51 -7.77
CA ALA A 64 2.87 15.12 -7.59
C ALA A 64 1.69 14.14 -7.68
N GLU A 65 0.51 14.52 -7.18
CA GLU A 65 -0.72 13.74 -7.30
C GLU A 65 -1.24 13.64 -8.75
N GLN A 66 -1.17 14.72 -9.53
CA GLN A 66 -1.56 14.69 -10.94
C GLN A 66 -0.62 13.85 -11.80
N GLN A 67 0.70 13.92 -11.54
CA GLN A 67 1.68 13.07 -12.23
C GLN A 67 1.56 11.61 -11.83
N THR A 68 1.28 11.31 -10.55
CA THR A 68 1.08 9.93 -10.08
C THR A 68 -0.20 9.33 -10.69
N GLN A 69 -1.30 10.10 -10.74
CA GLN A 69 -2.55 9.67 -11.39
C GLN A 69 -2.40 9.46 -12.90
N GLN A 70 -1.64 10.31 -13.58
CA GLN A 70 -1.33 10.12 -15.01
C GLN A 70 -0.44 8.89 -15.25
N THR A 71 0.52 8.61 -14.36
CA THR A 71 1.41 7.46 -14.48
C THR A 71 0.69 6.14 -14.16
N GLU A 72 -0.21 6.14 -13.17
CA GLU A 72 -1.09 5.00 -12.85
C GLU A 72 -2.09 4.71 -13.98
N GLN A 73 -2.61 5.76 -14.64
CA GLN A 73 -3.43 5.61 -15.85
C GLN A 73 -2.62 5.11 -17.07
N GLN A 74 -1.33 5.47 -17.19
CA GLN A 74 -0.47 5.04 -18.29
C GLN A 74 0.05 3.60 -18.13
N GLN A 75 0.28 3.12 -16.90
CA GLN A 75 0.65 1.71 -16.67
C GLN A 75 -0.49 0.73 -16.98
N GLN A 76 -1.75 1.18 -16.99
CA GLN A 76 -2.88 0.39 -17.50
C GLN A 76 -2.92 0.28 -19.03
N GLN A 77 -2.07 1.02 -19.77
CA GLN A 77 -2.19 1.21 -21.22
C GLN A 77 -1.24 0.38 -22.08
N GLN A 78 -0.26 -0.34 -21.53
CA GLN A 78 0.66 -1.13 -22.35
C GLN A 78 0.52 -2.62 -22.08
N ILE A 79 0.01 -3.32 -23.09
CA ILE A 79 0.37 -4.65 -23.64
C ILE A 79 -0.91 -5.19 -24.29
N PHE A 80 -1.19 -4.97 -25.59
CA PHE A 80 -2.15 -5.82 -26.32
C PHE A 80 -1.84 -5.91 -27.82
N SER A 81 -1.88 -7.14 -28.33
CA SER A 81 -2.17 -7.44 -29.73
C SER A 81 -2.81 -8.83 -29.80
N SER A 82 -3.98 -8.98 -30.44
CA SER A 82 -4.36 -10.21 -31.15
C SER A 82 -5.66 -10.05 -31.97
N PRO A 83 -5.89 -10.92 -32.99
CA PRO A 83 -6.82 -10.68 -34.09
C PRO A 83 -8.30 -11.05 -33.84
N SER A 84 -8.67 -11.42 -32.61
CA SER A 84 -10.04 -11.90 -32.29
C SER A 84 -11.09 -10.79 -32.17
N ALA A 85 -10.68 -9.51 -32.16
CA ALA A 85 -11.55 -8.37 -31.87
C ALA A 85 -12.49 -7.98 -33.02
N ALA A 86 -12.15 -8.27 -34.27
CA ALA A 86 -12.90 -7.81 -35.44
C ALA A 86 -14.27 -8.51 -35.59
N LEU A 87 -14.36 -9.81 -35.30
CA LEU A 87 -15.61 -10.58 -35.37
C LEU A 87 -16.59 -10.25 -34.22
N ALA A 88 -16.08 -9.80 -33.08
CA ALA A 88 -16.90 -9.33 -31.96
C ALA A 88 -17.50 -7.94 -32.24
N ALA A 89 -16.75 -7.06 -32.90
CA ALA A 89 -17.18 -5.70 -33.23
C ALA A 89 -18.38 -5.66 -34.20
N GLU A 90 -18.41 -6.54 -35.23
CA GLU A 90 -19.56 -6.63 -36.16
C GLU A 90 -20.82 -7.21 -35.49
N SER A 91 -20.65 -8.15 -34.55
CA SER A 91 -21.74 -8.72 -33.75
C SER A 91 -22.32 -7.73 -32.73
N GLU A 92 -21.51 -6.83 -32.17
CA GLU A 92 -21.94 -5.82 -31.20
C GLU A 92 -22.65 -4.63 -31.87
N LEU A 93 -22.22 -4.22 -33.07
CA LEU A 93 -22.95 -3.21 -33.85
C LEU A 93 -24.32 -3.72 -34.34
N ALA A 94 -24.42 -5.02 -34.66
CA ALA A 94 -25.71 -5.66 -34.97
C ALA A 94 -26.64 -5.72 -33.74
N ALA A 95 -26.10 -5.78 -32.51
CA ALA A 95 -26.89 -5.73 -31.28
C ALA A 95 -27.50 -4.34 -31.02
N ALA A 96 -26.96 -3.27 -31.63
CA ALA A 96 -27.49 -1.91 -31.52
C ALA A 96 -28.88 -1.71 -32.14
N ALA A 97 -29.35 -2.66 -32.95
CA ALA A 97 -30.69 -2.65 -33.57
C ALA A 97 -31.75 -3.45 -32.79
N SER A 98 -31.42 -4.00 -31.61
CA SER A 98 -32.30 -4.93 -30.87
C SER A 98 -33.44 -4.28 -30.08
N GLY A 99 -33.37 -2.97 -29.79
CA GLY A 99 -34.35 -2.30 -28.93
C GLY A 99 -34.16 -2.54 -27.42
N ASP A 100 -33.07 -3.18 -27.02
CA ASP A 100 -32.77 -3.52 -25.62
C ASP A 100 -31.81 -2.51 -24.96
N TYR A 101 -31.81 -2.48 -23.62
CA TYR A 101 -30.75 -1.83 -22.85
C TYR A 101 -29.52 -2.75 -22.75
N ILE A 102 -28.34 -2.21 -23.07
CA ILE A 102 -27.07 -2.97 -22.99
C ILE A 102 -26.08 -2.23 -22.08
N LEU A 103 -25.62 -2.89 -21.01
CA LEU A 103 -24.64 -2.36 -20.09
C LEU A 103 -23.27 -3.01 -20.31
N TYR A 104 -22.29 -2.18 -20.64
CA TYR A 104 -20.90 -2.58 -20.83
C TYR A 104 -20.08 -2.27 -19.58
N SER A 105 -19.23 -3.21 -19.20
CA SER A 105 -18.32 -3.02 -18.07
C SER A 105 -17.02 -3.81 -18.20
N ARG A 106 -16.09 -3.50 -17.29
CA ARG A 106 -14.82 -4.19 -17.11
C ARG A 106 -14.58 -4.41 -15.62
N GLY A 107 -14.08 -5.59 -15.28
CA GLY A 107 -13.74 -5.93 -13.90
C GLY A 107 -14.94 -5.94 -12.95
N TYR A 108 -14.74 -5.48 -11.71
CA TYR A 108 -15.76 -5.45 -10.65
C TYR A 108 -16.14 -4.03 -10.23
N CYS A 109 -16.45 -3.17 -11.22
CA CYS A 109 -16.82 -1.78 -11.00
C CYS A 109 -18.09 -1.67 -10.11
N PRO A 110 -18.03 -0.98 -8.96
CA PRO A 110 -19.18 -0.83 -8.07
C PRO A 110 -20.28 0.05 -8.69
N PHE A 111 -19.94 1.00 -9.56
CA PHE A 111 -20.93 1.84 -10.26
C PHE A 111 -21.73 1.04 -11.30
N THR A 112 -21.10 0.08 -11.97
CA THR A 112 -21.82 -0.89 -12.81
C THR A 112 -22.79 -1.72 -11.98
N GLU A 113 -22.38 -2.16 -10.79
CA GLU A 113 -23.24 -2.91 -9.88
C GLU A 113 -24.43 -2.07 -9.41
N GLN A 114 -24.25 -0.77 -9.12
CA GLN A 114 -25.38 0.14 -8.83
C GLN A 114 -26.42 0.17 -9.96
N VAL A 115 -25.98 0.26 -11.22
CA VAL A 115 -26.88 0.27 -12.38
C VAL A 115 -27.58 -1.08 -12.53
N ARG A 116 -26.86 -2.20 -12.39
CA ARG A 116 -27.46 -3.54 -12.44
C ARG A 116 -28.50 -3.75 -11.34
N ILE A 117 -28.20 -3.30 -10.12
CA ILE A 117 -29.15 -3.28 -8.99
C ILE A 117 -30.40 -2.45 -9.36
N ALA A 118 -30.23 -1.27 -9.98
CA ALA A 118 -31.36 -0.42 -10.37
C ALA A 118 -32.30 -1.10 -11.39
N PHE A 119 -31.73 -1.75 -12.42
CA PHE A 119 -32.51 -2.51 -13.40
C PHE A 119 -33.24 -3.70 -12.75
N ALA A 120 -32.55 -4.46 -11.89
CA ALA A 120 -33.13 -5.60 -11.18
C ALA A 120 -34.25 -5.16 -10.22
N PHE A 121 -34.05 -4.08 -9.45
CA PHE A 121 -35.05 -3.51 -8.54
C PHE A 121 -36.32 -3.09 -9.29
N LYS A 122 -36.15 -2.52 -10.49
CA LYS A 122 -37.27 -2.09 -11.35
C LYS A 122 -37.86 -3.22 -12.21
N ASN A 123 -37.36 -4.45 -12.06
CA ASN A 123 -37.74 -5.62 -12.85
C ASN A 123 -37.67 -5.33 -14.37
N ARG A 124 -36.51 -4.82 -14.83
CA ARG A 124 -36.26 -4.48 -16.24
C ARG A 124 -35.12 -5.30 -16.80
N ASP A 125 -35.31 -5.75 -18.04
CA ASP A 125 -34.30 -6.47 -18.78
C ASP A 125 -33.08 -5.60 -19.06
N LEU A 126 -31.90 -6.19 -18.84
CA LEU A 126 -30.61 -5.56 -19.07
C LEU A 126 -29.66 -6.60 -19.63
N ARG A 127 -29.24 -6.40 -20.87
CA ARG A 127 -28.15 -7.20 -21.43
C ARG A 127 -26.84 -6.71 -20.82
N PHE A 128 -26.14 -7.57 -20.09
CA PHE A 128 -24.86 -7.23 -19.46
C PHE A 128 -23.69 -7.84 -20.22
N ILE A 129 -22.80 -6.98 -20.74
CA ILE A 129 -21.57 -7.37 -21.42
C ILE A 129 -20.39 -6.96 -20.56
N LYS A 130 -19.64 -7.95 -20.07
CA LYS A 130 -18.45 -7.75 -19.25
C LYS A 130 -17.21 -8.15 -20.03
N TRP A 131 -16.39 -7.17 -20.38
CA TRP A 131 -15.09 -7.41 -20.98
C TRP A 131 -14.08 -7.91 -19.94
N ALA A 132 -13.17 -8.78 -20.37
CA ALA A 132 -12.01 -9.15 -19.58
C ALA A 132 -11.12 -7.92 -19.36
N PRO A 133 -10.32 -7.88 -18.27
CA PRO A 133 -9.44 -6.74 -17.97
C PRO A 133 -8.50 -6.39 -19.12
N ASN A 134 -8.13 -7.41 -19.91
CA ASN A 134 -7.16 -7.37 -20.99
C ASN A 134 -7.77 -7.27 -22.39
N ASP A 135 -9.09 -7.17 -22.50
CA ASP A 135 -9.71 -7.03 -23.82
C ASP A 135 -9.43 -5.63 -24.36
N THR A 136 -9.18 -5.50 -25.65
CA THR A 136 -9.21 -4.21 -26.33
C THR A 136 -10.67 -3.77 -26.44
N PRO A 137 -11.08 -2.63 -25.86
CA PRO A 137 -12.42 -2.12 -26.09
C PRO A 137 -12.68 -1.93 -27.59
N PRO A 138 -13.91 -2.14 -28.06
CA PRO A 138 -14.30 -1.79 -29.42
C PRO A 138 -14.06 -0.30 -29.73
N GLU A 139 -13.88 0.05 -31.01
CA GLU A 139 -13.60 1.43 -31.43
C GLU A 139 -14.67 2.42 -30.99
N TRP A 140 -15.95 2.01 -31.02
CA TRP A 140 -17.08 2.84 -30.60
C TRP A 140 -17.01 3.23 -29.11
N PHE A 141 -16.30 2.46 -28.27
CA PHE A 141 -16.19 2.73 -26.83
C PHE A 141 -15.55 4.09 -26.56
N ALA A 142 -14.57 4.51 -27.36
CA ALA A 142 -13.92 5.81 -27.18
C ALA A 142 -14.89 6.99 -27.41
N THR A 143 -15.90 6.81 -28.26
CA THR A 143 -16.96 7.78 -28.47
C THR A 143 -18.00 7.72 -27.35
N ALA A 144 -18.36 6.53 -26.91
CA ALA A 144 -19.36 6.33 -25.85
C ALA A 144 -18.85 6.69 -24.45
N SER A 145 -17.54 6.62 -24.21
CA SER A 145 -16.85 7.00 -22.98
C SER A 145 -15.54 7.72 -23.31
N PRO A 146 -15.58 9.04 -23.48
CA PRO A 146 -14.40 9.85 -23.76
C PRO A 146 -13.34 9.80 -22.64
N ASP A 147 -13.78 9.59 -21.41
CA ASP A 147 -12.95 9.42 -20.21
C ASP A 147 -12.47 7.97 -20.01
N LYS A 148 -12.87 7.04 -20.90
CA LYS A 148 -12.58 5.61 -20.87
C LYS A 148 -13.06 4.89 -19.60
N SER A 149 -14.00 5.48 -18.87
CA SER A 149 -14.60 4.90 -17.67
C SER A 149 -15.73 3.92 -18.00
N VAL A 150 -16.04 3.06 -17.04
CA VAL A 150 -17.21 2.17 -17.06
C VAL A 150 -18.03 2.45 -15.79
N PRO A 151 -19.36 2.24 -15.80
CA PRO A 151 -20.19 1.62 -16.84
C PRO A 151 -20.41 2.48 -18.09
N VAL A 152 -20.75 1.83 -19.21
CA VAL A 152 -21.37 2.47 -20.39
C VAL A 152 -22.72 1.80 -20.65
N LEU A 153 -23.79 2.58 -20.71
CA LEU A 153 -25.12 2.09 -21.04
C LEU A 153 -25.47 2.53 -22.45
N GLN A 154 -25.84 1.56 -23.27
CA GLN A 154 -26.50 1.77 -24.54
C GLN A 154 -28.01 1.71 -24.36
N PHE A 155 -28.68 2.74 -24.83
CA PHE A 155 -30.14 2.84 -24.82
C PHE A 155 -30.75 2.10 -26.03
N PRO A 156 -32.05 1.74 -25.96
CA PRO A 156 -32.79 1.13 -27.08
C PRO A 156 -32.71 1.89 -28.41
N ASN A 157 -32.55 3.22 -28.36
CA ASN A 157 -32.43 4.08 -29.55
C ASN A 157 -30.99 4.14 -30.12
N GLY A 158 -30.05 3.39 -29.54
CA GLY A 158 -28.64 3.35 -29.94
C GLY A 158 -27.76 4.45 -29.35
N SER A 159 -28.29 5.39 -28.56
CA SER A 159 -27.45 6.39 -27.88
C SER A 159 -26.73 5.79 -26.67
N PHE A 160 -25.68 6.46 -26.18
CA PHE A 160 -24.89 6.01 -25.03
C PHE A 160 -24.84 7.05 -23.91
N THR A 161 -24.60 6.59 -22.67
CA THR A 161 -24.10 7.39 -21.55
C THR A 161 -23.05 6.59 -20.79
N ASN A 162 -22.05 7.26 -20.21
CA ASN A 162 -21.05 6.69 -19.30
C ASN A 162 -21.24 7.15 -17.83
N SER A 163 -22.34 7.86 -17.53
CA SER A 163 -22.63 8.36 -16.18
C SER A 163 -23.63 7.45 -15.46
N SER A 164 -23.15 6.69 -14.47
CA SER A 164 -24.03 5.83 -13.63
C SER A 164 -25.16 6.61 -12.97
N ALA A 165 -24.94 7.87 -12.59
CA ALA A 165 -25.98 8.73 -12.02
C ALA A 165 -27.06 9.11 -13.05
N GLU A 166 -26.68 9.40 -14.29
CA GLU A 166 -27.64 9.64 -15.38
C GLU A 166 -28.42 8.38 -15.72
N MET A 167 -27.77 7.21 -15.76
CA MET A 167 -28.42 5.92 -15.99
C MET A 167 -29.52 5.65 -14.97
N ILE A 168 -29.22 5.84 -13.67
CA ILE A 168 -30.19 5.64 -12.58
C ILE A 168 -31.31 6.67 -12.66
N THR A 169 -30.99 7.93 -12.97
CA THR A 169 -31.98 9.01 -13.12
C THR A 169 -32.93 8.74 -14.30
N HIS A 170 -32.39 8.27 -15.43
CA HIS A 170 -33.17 7.87 -16.59
C HIS A 170 -34.13 6.72 -16.26
N LEU A 171 -33.63 5.69 -15.57
CA LEU A 171 -34.47 4.56 -15.14
C LEU A 171 -35.60 4.99 -14.21
N GLU A 172 -35.32 5.91 -13.28
CA GLU A 172 -36.34 6.45 -12.38
C GLU A 172 -37.42 7.21 -13.14
N SER A 173 -37.03 8.02 -14.14
CA SER A 173 -37.96 8.78 -14.98
C SER A 173 -38.82 7.86 -15.87
N MET A 174 -38.21 6.89 -16.54
CA MET A 174 -38.91 5.98 -17.46
C MET A 174 -39.76 4.93 -16.75
N PHE A 175 -39.34 4.53 -15.56
CA PHE A 175 -39.98 3.46 -14.79
C PHE A 175 -40.13 3.90 -13.32
N PRO A 176 -41.10 4.78 -13.01
CA PRO A 176 -41.24 5.39 -11.69
C PRO A 176 -41.75 4.42 -10.61
N THR A 177 -42.02 3.16 -10.94
CA THR A 177 -42.51 2.15 -9.98
C THR A 177 -41.79 0.81 -10.23
N PRO A 178 -41.18 0.20 -9.18
CA PRO A 178 -40.95 0.76 -7.85
C PRO A 178 -39.98 1.97 -7.89
N SER A 179 -40.18 2.93 -6.99
CA SER A 179 -39.42 4.19 -6.98
C SER A 179 -38.21 4.11 -6.07
N LEU A 180 -37.07 4.67 -6.52
CA LEU A 180 -35.86 4.84 -5.72
C LEU A 180 -35.83 6.19 -5.00
N VAL A 181 -36.78 7.08 -5.26
CA VAL A 181 -36.83 8.43 -4.67
C VAL A 181 -38.20 8.66 -4.00
N PRO A 182 -38.26 9.40 -2.89
CA PRO A 182 -39.52 9.73 -2.27
C PRO A 182 -40.45 10.52 -3.20
N THR A 183 -41.76 10.38 -3.00
CA THR A 183 -42.74 11.16 -3.77
C THR A 183 -42.68 12.64 -3.40
N VAL A 184 -43.18 13.51 -4.28
CA VAL A 184 -43.20 14.97 -4.02
C VAL A 184 -44.04 15.34 -2.78
N ALA A 185 -44.98 14.47 -2.37
CA ALA A 185 -45.77 14.68 -1.15
C ALA A 185 -44.94 14.58 0.13
N ASP A 186 -43.81 13.86 0.09
CA ASP A 186 -42.94 13.60 1.23
C ASP A 186 -41.75 14.57 1.24
N GLY A 187 -42.03 15.87 1.24
CA GLY A 187 -41.03 16.94 1.02
C GLY A 187 -39.77 16.82 1.88
N SER A 188 -39.91 16.56 3.19
CA SER A 188 -38.76 16.40 4.09
C SER A 188 -37.94 15.14 3.80
N LEU A 189 -38.59 14.02 3.46
CA LEU A 189 -37.91 12.76 3.13
C LEU A 189 -37.19 12.87 1.78
N LYS A 190 -37.75 13.60 0.82
CA LYS A 190 -37.11 13.86 -0.48
C LYS A 190 -35.82 14.66 -0.31
N ASP A 191 -35.84 15.71 0.52
CA ASP A 191 -34.67 16.51 0.81
C ASP A 191 -33.59 15.66 1.50
N GLU A 192 -33.99 14.88 2.52
CA GLU A 192 -33.08 13.95 3.20
C GLU A 192 -32.47 12.91 2.25
N CYS A 193 -33.28 12.28 1.40
CA CYS A 193 -32.82 11.34 0.37
C CYS A 193 -31.79 11.98 -0.57
N THR A 194 -32.01 13.24 -0.95
CA THR A 194 -31.10 13.99 -1.82
C THR A 194 -29.78 14.30 -1.10
N GLU A 195 -29.84 14.72 0.16
CA GLU A 195 -28.67 15.01 0.99
C GLU A 195 -27.82 13.78 1.25
N TRP A 196 -28.43 12.64 1.55
CA TRP A 196 -27.72 11.37 1.71
C TRP A 196 -27.09 10.89 0.41
N ALA A 197 -27.82 10.96 -0.70
CA ALA A 197 -27.27 10.60 -2.00
C ALA A 197 -26.07 11.50 -2.39
N LYS A 198 -26.12 12.79 -2.03
CA LYS A 198 -25.00 13.72 -2.19
C LYS A 198 -23.82 13.31 -1.32
N PHE A 199 -24.02 13.17 -0.01
CA PHE A 199 -23.00 12.73 0.96
C PHE A 199 -22.29 11.45 0.50
N ILE A 200 -23.05 10.44 0.07
CA ILE A 200 -22.50 9.16 -0.38
C ILE A 200 -21.57 9.38 -1.58
N ARG A 201 -22.00 10.17 -2.57
CA ARG A 201 -21.23 10.43 -3.80
C ARG A 201 -20.02 11.32 -3.59
N THR A 202 -20.10 12.32 -2.71
CA THR A 202 -19.05 13.35 -2.57
C THR A 202 -18.08 13.09 -1.43
N GLU A 203 -18.44 12.26 -0.44
CA GLU A 203 -17.60 12.03 0.74
C GLU A 203 -17.26 10.54 0.89
N PHE A 204 -18.27 9.67 0.99
CA PHE A 204 -18.05 8.24 1.25
C PHE A 204 -17.35 7.53 0.09
N ILE A 205 -17.87 7.62 -1.14
CA ILE A 205 -17.32 6.93 -2.32
C ILE A 205 -15.88 7.39 -2.62
N PRO A 206 -15.55 8.70 -2.62
CA PRO A 206 -14.17 9.15 -2.81
C PRO A 206 -13.22 8.62 -1.74
N ALA A 207 -13.62 8.66 -0.47
CA ALA A 207 -12.80 8.12 0.61
C ALA A 207 -12.61 6.60 0.49
N PHE A 208 -13.66 5.86 0.14
CA PHE A 208 -13.60 4.43 -0.15
C PHE A 208 -12.58 4.12 -1.25
N ASN A 209 -12.70 4.80 -2.40
CA ASN A 209 -11.82 4.56 -3.54
C ASN A 209 -10.37 4.92 -3.23
N LYS A 210 -10.11 6.01 -2.50
CA LYS A 210 -8.77 6.41 -2.08
C LYS A 210 -8.13 5.41 -1.13
N VAL A 211 -8.88 4.86 -0.18
CA VAL A 211 -8.38 3.80 0.72
C VAL A 211 -8.09 2.51 -0.05
N LEU A 212 -9.00 2.06 -0.91
CA LEU A 212 -8.84 0.81 -1.65
C LEU A 212 -7.72 0.89 -2.70
N MET A 213 -7.63 1.99 -3.46
CA MET A 213 -6.73 2.09 -4.61
C MET A 213 -5.42 2.83 -4.30
N GLY A 214 -5.37 3.66 -3.26
CA GLY A 214 -4.19 4.47 -2.95
C GLY A 214 -3.01 3.64 -2.44
N THR A 215 -1.84 3.84 -3.03
CA THR A 215 -0.54 3.24 -2.63
C THR A 215 0.30 4.21 -1.80
N ASN A 216 0.13 5.52 -2.00
CA ASN A 216 0.86 6.53 -1.27
C ASN A 216 0.43 6.57 0.21
N PRO A 217 1.37 6.47 1.16
CA PRO A 217 1.09 6.65 2.58
C PRO A 217 0.31 7.90 2.97
N ALA A 218 0.58 9.05 2.35
CA ALA A 218 -0.13 10.30 2.63
C ALA A 218 -1.63 10.17 2.30
N ILE A 219 -1.97 9.50 1.19
CA ILE A 219 -3.36 9.20 0.84
C ILE A 219 -4.00 8.33 1.92
N GLN A 220 -3.29 7.31 2.41
CA GLN A 220 -3.82 6.44 3.46
C GLN A 220 -4.02 7.19 4.78
N GLN A 221 -3.08 8.05 5.17
CA GLN A 221 -3.17 8.89 6.37
C GLN A 221 -4.36 9.86 6.31
N GLU A 222 -4.63 10.43 5.14
CA GLU A 222 -5.73 11.38 4.96
C GLU A 222 -7.10 10.68 4.85
N PHE A 223 -7.20 9.62 4.05
CA PHE A 223 -8.51 9.07 3.66
C PHE A 223 -9.02 7.95 4.56
N ARG A 224 -8.16 7.24 5.31
CA ARG A 224 -8.63 6.26 6.30
C ARG A 224 -9.52 6.90 7.38
N PRO A 225 -9.15 8.03 8.01
CA PRO A 225 -10.02 8.73 8.96
C PRO A 225 -11.32 9.23 8.32
N LYS A 226 -11.26 9.75 7.08
CA LYS A 226 -12.44 10.21 6.35
C LYS A 226 -13.43 9.08 6.08
N LEU A 227 -12.96 7.92 5.63
CA LEU A 227 -13.80 6.76 5.42
C LEU A 227 -14.38 6.25 6.75
N LYS A 228 -13.58 6.25 7.83
CA LYS A 228 -14.05 5.88 9.17
C LYS A 228 -15.19 6.79 9.63
N ALA A 229 -15.03 8.11 9.48
CA ALA A 229 -16.07 9.07 9.82
C ALA A 229 -17.33 8.89 8.97
N ALA A 230 -17.17 8.61 7.68
CA ALA A 230 -18.30 8.37 6.79
C ALA A 230 -19.08 7.10 7.16
N VAL A 231 -18.38 6.00 7.49
CA VAL A 231 -19.00 4.75 7.97
C VAL A 231 -19.70 4.98 9.32
N ALA A 232 -19.10 5.74 10.23
CA ALA A 232 -19.71 6.08 11.51
C ALA A 232 -21.02 6.88 11.32
N LYS A 233 -21.02 7.89 10.44
CA LYS A 233 -22.21 8.68 10.11
C LYS A 233 -23.35 7.83 9.52
N ILE A 234 -23.02 6.87 8.65
CA ILE A 234 -24.01 5.89 8.14
C ILE A 234 -24.56 5.05 9.30
N SER A 235 -23.69 4.58 10.19
CA SER A 235 -24.08 3.77 11.34
C SER A 235 -24.99 4.52 12.31
N GLU A 236 -24.70 5.78 12.60
CA GLU A 236 -25.52 6.64 13.44
C GLU A 236 -26.91 6.82 12.82
N LYS A 237 -26.98 7.09 11.51
CA LYS A 237 -28.27 7.19 10.82
C LYS A 237 -29.09 5.90 10.88
N LEU A 238 -28.45 4.74 10.74
CA LEU A 238 -29.13 3.44 10.87
C LEU A 238 -29.66 3.19 12.28
N VAL A 239 -28.96 3.68 13.31
CA VAL A 239 -29.46 3.63 14.70
C VAL A 239 -30.69 4.53 14.83
N GLU A 240 -30.65 5.76 14.30
CA GLU A 240 -31.78 6.69 14.32
C GLU A 240 -33.01 6.15 13.57
N SER A 241 -32.81 5.48 12.44
CA SER A 241 -33.90 4.95 11.61
C SER A 241 -34.36 3.54 11.99
N SER A 242 -33.72 2.88 12.97
CA SER A 242 -33.97 1.46 13.32
C SER A 242 -35.44 1.14 13.66
N SER A 243 -36.19 2.11 14.21
CA SER A 243 -37.63 1.92 14.50
C SER A 243 -38.53 2.09 13.26
N SER A 244 -38.02 2.71 12.21
CA SER A 244 -38.77 3.08 11.01
C SER A 244 -38.60 2.07 9.87
N GLY A 245 -37.65 1.15 9.97
CA GLY A 245 -37.43 0.06 9.02
C GLY A 245 -35.95 -0.32 8.87
N PRO A 246 -35.64 -1.29 8.00
CA PRO A 246 -34.30 -1.87 7.89
C PRO A 246 -33.36 -1.10 6.95
N PHE A 247 -33.86 -0.11 6.19
CA PHE A 247 -33.10 0.69 5.24
C PHE A 247 -32.67 2.04 5.82
N LEU A 248 -31.76 2.73 5.14
CA LEU A 248 -31.12 3.95 5.67
C LEU A 248 -32.14 5.02 6.06
N LEU A 249 -33.23 5.14 5.30
CA LEU A 249 -34.29 6.13 5.50
C LEU A 249 -35.62 5.54 5.98
N GLY A 250 -35.62 4.30 6.48
CA GLY A 250 -36.81 3.64 7.03
C GLY A 250 -37.14 2.32 6.32
N ASP A 251 -38.41 2.11 5.98
CA ASP A 251 -38.91 0.80 5.52
C ASP A 251 -38.72 0.53 4.02
N ALA A 252 -38.53 1.57 3.22
CA ALA A 252 -38.42 1.44 1.77
C ALA A 252 -36.95 1.49 1.29
N TYR A 253 -36.61 0.63 0.33
CA TYR A 253 -35.32 0.67 -0.36
C TYR A 253 -35.26 1.88 -1.31
N MET A 254 -34.31 2.78 -1.07
CA MET A 254 -34.20 4.05 -1.79
C MET A 254 -32.80 4.23 -2.41
N LEU A 255 -32.62 5.36 -3.09
CA LEU A 255 -31.38 5.72 -3.78
C LEU A 255 -30.13 5.63 -2.87
N PRO A 256 -30.13 6.08 -1.60
CA PRO A 256 -28.98 5.91 -0.73
C PRO A 256 -28.59 4.44 -0.50
N ASP A 257 -29.58 3.55 -0.32
CA ASP A 257 -29.37 2.11 -0.14
C ASP A 257 -28.74 1.49 -1.39
N LEU A 258 -29.25 1.86 -2.57
CA LEU A 258 -28.70 1.47 -3.87
C LEU A 258 -27.25 1.93 -4.04
N LEU A 259 -26.96 3.18 -3.67
CA LEU A 259 -25.61 3.72 -3.82
C LEU A 259 -24.62 3.04 -2.87
N LEU A 260 -25.04 2.70 -1.65
CA LEU A 260 -24.20 2.06 -0.64
C LEU A 260 -23.99 0.56 -0.87
N SER A 261 -24.98 -0.14 -1.45
CA SER A 261 -25.00 -1.60 -1.56
C SER A 261 -23.70 -2.21 -2.12
N PRO A 262 -23.14 -1.73 -3.25
CA PRO A 262 -21.91 -2.30 -3.78
C PRO A 262 -20.69 -1.98 -2.92
N PHE A 263 -20.67 -0.85 -2.23
CA PHE A 263 -19.49 -0.36 -1.52
C PHE A 263 -19.35 -0.95 -0.12
N LEU A 264 -20.44 -1.01 0.65
CA LEU A 264 -20.39 -1.51 2.04
C LEU A 264 -19.93 -2.97 2.09
N ARG A 265 -20.42 -3.82 1.19
CA ARG A 265 -19.94 -5.21 1.06
C ARG A 265 -18.45 -5.31 0.69
N ARG A 266 -17.91 -4.30 0.00
CA ARG A 266 -16.50 -4.24 -0.40
C ARG A 266 -15.59 -3.69 0.69
N LEU A 267 -16.12 -3.30 1.86
CA LEU A 267 -15.29 -3.04 3.04
C LEU A 267 -14.49 -4.29 3.44
N GLU A 268 -14.99 -5.51 3.16
CA GLU A 268 -14.23 -6.76 3.31
C GLU A 268 -13.01 -6.83 2.37
N VAL A 269 -13.11 -6.26 1.18
CA VAL A 269 -11.98 -6.17 0.24
C VAL A 269 -10.93 -5.19 0.78
N ILE A 270 -11.36 -4.06 1.35
CA ILE A 270 -10.46 -3.12 2.04
C ILE A 270 -9.78 -3.80 3.23
N LYS A 271 -10.54 -4.51 4.07
CA LYS A 271 -9.97 -5.27 5.19
C LYS A 271 -8.89 -6.24 4.71
N TYR A 272 -9.17 -7.00 3.65
CA TYR A 272 -8.23 -7.98 3.11
C TYR A 272 -6.95 -7.34 2.54
N PHE A 273 -7.06 -6.27 1.73
CA PHE A 273 -5.91 -5.69 1.00
C PHE A 273 -5.27 -4.47 1.63
N ARG A 274 -5.87 -3.89 2.67
CA ARG A 274 -5.36 -2.69 3.35
C ARG A 274 -5.21 -2.87 4.86
N GLY A 275 -5.67 -4.00 5.41
CA GLY A 275 -5.54 -4.33 6.83
C GLY A 275 -6.38 -3.43 7.74
N VAL A 276 -7.38 -2.71 7.19
CA VAL A 276 -8.25 -1.82 7.97
C VAL A 276 -9.64 -2.41 8.05
N ASP A 277 -10.08 -2.72 9.26
CA ASP A 277 -11.42 -3.23 9.52
C ASP A 277 -12.38 -2.09 9.89
N PHE A 278 -13.14 -1.62 8.90
CA PHE A 278 -14.19 -0.61 9.12
C PHE A 278 -15.43 -1.18 9.82
N PHE A 279 -15.54 -2.50 9.95
CA PHE A 279 -16.54 -3.17 10.79
C PHE A 279 -16.06 -3.40 12.22
N ALA A 280 -14.95 -2.79 12.65
CA ALA A 280 -14.51 -2.76 14.04
C ALA A 280 -14.66 -1.36 14.68
N ALA A 281 -15.21 -0.38 13.94
CA ALA A 281 -15.48 0.96 14.44
C ALA A 281 -16.69 0.98 15.42
N THR A 282 -16.88 2.10 16.14
CA THR A 282 -18.03 2.33 17.03
C THR A 282 -19.35 2.03 16.31
N ASN A 283 -20.27 1.29 16.95
CA ASN A 283 -21.55 0.81 16.38
C ASN A 283 -21.43 -0.15 15.17
N SER A 284 -20.29 -0.82 15.00
CA SER A 284 -20.02 -1.71 13.86
C SER A 284 -21.06 -2.80 13.59
N GLU A 285 -21.78 -3.26 14.62
CA GLU A 285 -22.83 -4.27 14.48
C GLU A 285 -23.95 -3.80 13.55
N LYS A 286 -24.30 -2.51 13.60
CA LYS A 286 -25.34 -1.94 12.73
C LYS A 286 -24.94 -1.89 11.27
N ILE A 287 -23.67 -1.59 10.98
CA ILE A 287 -23.16 -1.66 9.61
C ILE A 287 -23.18 -3.10 9.10
N LYS A 288 -22.74 -4.08 9.91
CA LYS A 288 -22.78 -5.51 9.53
C LYS A 288 -24.22 -5.98 9.27
N GLU A 289 -25.14 -5.65 10.18
CA GLU A 289 -26.58 -5.95 10.02
C GLU A 289 -27.13 -5.35 8.73
N TYR A 290 -26.81 -4.08 8.47
CA TYR A 290 -27.27 -3.40 7.27
C TYR A 290 -26.66 -3.97 5.98
N VAL A 291 -25.39 -4.39 5.98
CA VAL A 291 -24.81 -5.14 4.85
C VAL A 291 -25.57 -6.44 4.59
N ASN A 292 -26.00 -7.14 5.64
CA ASN A 292 -26.81 -8.35 5.50
C ASN A 292 -28.21 -8.02 4.95
N VAL A 293 -28.86 -6.96 5.45
CA VAL A 293 -30.16 -6.48 4.94
C VAL A 293 -30.08 -6.18 3.44
N LEU A 294 -29.08 -5.39 3.02
CA LEU A 294 -28.89 -5.05 1.61
C LEU A 294 -28.58 -6.30 0.78
N GLY A 295 -27.73 -7.19 1.29
CA GLY A 295 -27.36 -8.45 0.62
C GLY A 295 -28.48 -9.51 0.58
N ALA A 296 -29.54 -9.36 1.37
CA ALA A 296 -30.68 -10.27 1.38
C ALA A 296 -31.74 -9.92 0.31
N GLN A 297 -31.65 -8.75 -0.33
CA GLN A 297 -32.63 -8.33 -1.33
C GLN A 297 -32.43 -9.06 -2.65
N ASP A 298 -33.51 -9.55 -3.27
CA ASP A 298 -33.47 -10.33 -4.52
C ASP A 298 -32.77 -9.58 -5.67
N TRP A 299 -33.00 -8.26 -5.78
CA TRP A 299 -32.36 -7.43 -6.81
C TRP A 299 -30.87 -7.18 -6.56
N VAL A 300 -30.38 -7.34 -5.33
CA VAL A 300 -28.94 -7.32 -5.03
C VAL A 300 -28.36 -8.70 -5.30
N GLN A 301 -28.98 -9.77 -4.78
CA GLN A 301 -28.52 -11.15 -4.95
C GLN A 301 -28.42 -11.59 -6.42
N SER A 302 -29.32 -11.12 -7.28
CA SER A 302 -29.32 -11.45 -8.71
C SER A 302 -28.12 -10.88 -9.49
N VAL A 303 -27.39 -9.90 -8.93
CA VAL A 303 -26.32 -9.19 -9.65
C VAL A 303 -24.96 -9.23 -8.95
N VAL A 304 -24.96 -9.53 -7.65
CA VAL A 304 -23.80 -9.50 -6.75
C VAL A 304 -22.73 -10.51 -7.18
N ALA A 305 -21.47 -10.05 -7.33
CA ALA A 305 -20.35 -10.96 -7.60
C ALA A 305 -19.81 -11.61 -6.30
N PRO A 306 -19.36 -12.87 -6.30
CA PRO A 306 -18.72 -13.47 -5.13
C PRO A 306 -17.48 -12.68 -4.65
N ILE A 307 -17.31 -12.53 -3.33
CA ILE A 307 -16.18 -11.77 -2.76
C ILE A 307 -14.83 -12.37 -3.18
N ASP A 308 -14.71 -13.70 -3.23
CA ASP A 308 -13.43 -14.33 -3.57
C ASP A 308 -13.05 -14.14 -5.04
N GLU A 309 -14.02 -14.04 -5.95
CA GLU A 309 -13.74 -13.65 -7.34
C GLU A 309 -13.29 -12.19 -7.43
N MET A 310 -13.88 -11.30 -6.63
CA MET A 310 -13.41 -9.91 -6.53
C MET A 310 -11.97 -9.86 -5.99
N LYS A 311 -11.64 -10.63 -4.94
CA LYS A 311 -10.28 -10.71 -4.41
C LYS A 311 -9.29 -11.16 -5.50
N LYS A 312 -9.60 -12.23 -6.25
CA LYS A 312 -8.75 -12.71 -7.36
C LYS A 312 -8.50 -11.64 -8.43
N PHE A 313 -9.50 -10.81 -8.71
CA PHE A 313 -9.32 -9.67 -9.61
C PHE A 313 -8.39 -8.61 -8.99
N PHE A 314 -8.63 -8.20 -7.74
CA PHE A 314 -7.82 -7.18 -7.07
C PHE A 314 -6.37 -7.62 -6.86
N VAL A 315 -6.06 -8.91 -6.65
CA VAL A 315 -4.67 -9.41 -6.63
C VAL A 315 -3.89 -8.97 -7.89
N LYS A 316 -4.57 -8.91 -9.03
CA LYS A 316 -3.97 -8.55 -10.33
C LYS A 316 -3.99 -7.05 -10.60
N THR A 317 -5.04 -6.35 -10.15
CA THR A 317 -5.31 -4.97 -10.56
C THR A 317 -5.09 -3.93 -9.48
N ILE A 318 -4.98 -4.33 -8.22
CA ILE A 318 -4.75 -3.38 -7.13
C ILE A 318 -3.37 -2.74 -7.33
N PRO A 319 -3.26 -1.41 -7.27
CA PRO A 319 -1.96 -0.76 -7.37
C PRO A 319 -1.04 -1.24 -6.25
N LYS A 320 0.19 -1.56 -6.63
CA LYS A 320 1.27 -2.00 -5.74
C LYS A 320 2.28 -0.85 -5.62
N MET A 321 2.93 -0.78 -4.47
CA MET A 321 3.98 0.22 -4.25
C MET A 321 5.20 -0.08 -5.13
N LYS A 322 5.96 0.96 -5.49
CA LYS A 322 7.22 0.84 -6.24
C LYS A 322 8.32 0.17 -5.39
N PRO A 323 9.36 -0.43 -6.00
CA PRO A 323 10.41 -1.15 -5.27
C PRO A 323 11.02 -0.40 -4.07
N MET A 324 11.29 0.91 -4.17
CA MET A 324 11.89 1.66 -3.06
C MET A 324 10.97 1.88 -1.86
N SER A 325 9.68 1.53 -1.95
CA SER A 325 8.80 1.44 -0.77
C SER A 325 9.26 0.41 0.27
N ILE A 326 10.22 -0.45 -0.08
CA ILE A 326 10.79 -1.43 0.84
C ILE A 326 11.47 -0.79 2.06
N GLY A 327 12.04 0.42 1.94
CA GLY A 327 12.64 1.14 3.07
C GLY A 327 11.60 1.36 4.17
N ARG A 328 10.42 1.87 3.80
CA ARG A 328 9.28 2.03 4.72
C ARG A 328 8.87 0.70 5.38
N LEU A 329 8.84 -0.38 4.62
CA LEU A 329 8.50 -1.70 5.18
C LEU A 329 9.58 -2.19 6.16
N GLN A 330 10.86 -1.89 5.91
CA GLN A 330 11.94 -2.13 6.86
C GLN A 330 11.80 -1.25 8.11
N HIS A 331 11.43 0.04 7.97
CA HIS A 331 11.20 0.92 9.12
C HIS A 331 10.07 0.41 10.01
N ILE A 332 8.96 -0.04 9.41
CA ILE A 332 7.85 -0.67 10.14
C ILE A 332 8.36 -1.90 10.90
N ALA A 333 9.14 -2.76 10.23
CA ALA A 333 9.68 -3.96 10.85
C ALA A 333 10.64 -3.65 12.01
N ILE A 334 11.58 -2.72 11.82
CA ILE A 334 12.57 -2.32 12.83
C ILE A 334 11.86 -1.75 14.06
N ASN A 335 10.92 -0.81 13.88
CA ASN A 335 10.12 -0.25 14.97
C ASN A 335 9.35 -1.33 15.73
N ALA A 336 8.72 -2.27 15.02
CA ALA A 336 7.99 -3.36 15.64
C ALA A 336 8.90 -4.34 16.39
N GLN A 337 10.10 -4.61 15.89
CA GLN A 337 11.08 -5.46 16.56
C GLN A 337 11.65 -4.78 17.82
N TYR A 338 11.94 -3.48 17.77
CA TYR A 338 12.29 -2.70 18.95
C TYR A 338 11.21 -2.78 20.03
N ALA A 339 9.94 -2.62 19.66
CA ALA A 339 8.83 -2.74 20.60
C ALA A 339 8.76 -4.13 21.25
N LYS A 340 9.03 -5.20 20.49
CA LYS A 340 9.12 -6.58 21.03
C LYS A 340 10.29 -6.73 22.00
N CYS A 341 11.47 -6.19 21.67
CA CYS A 341 12.62 -6.19 22.57
C CYS A 341 12.34 -5.41 23.86
N VAL A 342 11.71 -4.23 23.78
CA VAL A 342 11.31 -3.43 24.95
C VAL A 342 10.36 -4.22 25.83
N SER A 343 9.30 -4.81 25.26
CA SER A 343 8.32 -5.59 26.02
C SER A 343 8.96 -6.80 26.71
N LEU A 344 9.89 -7.48 26.05
CA LEU A 344 10.61 -8.61 26.64
C LEU A 344 11.54 -8.17 27.76
N ALA A 345 12.26 -7.05 27.58
CA ALA A 345 13.11 -6.48 28.60
C ALA A 345 12.30 -5.99 29.82
N GLU A 346 11.12 -5.39 29.63
CA GLU A 346 10.22 -5.02 30.73
C GLU A 346 9.70 -6.25 31.49
N SER A 347 9.42 -7.36 30.80
CA SER A 347 9.02 -8.61 31.45
C SER A 347 10.15 -9.16 32.33
N ILE A 348 11.39 -9.17 31.82
CA ILE A 348 12.57 -9.61 32.57
C ILE A 348 12.81 -8.69 33.78
N GLN A 349 12.72 -7.37 33.60
CA GLN A 349 12.86 -6.41 34.70
C GLN A 349 11.82 -6.65 35.79
N LYS A 350 10.57 -6.92 35.40
CA LYS A 350 9.50 -7.22 36.35
C LYS A 350 9.78 -8.49 37.15
N GLU A 351 10.33 -9.53 36.52
CA GLU A 351 10.75 -10.74 37.23
C GLU A 351 11.83 -10.44 38.28
N ILE A 352 12.83 -9.62 37.92
CA ILE A 352 13.88 -9.15 38.83
C ILE A 352 13.29 -8.34 40.00
N ASP A 353 12.43 -7.36 39.72
CA ASP A 353 11.81 -6.50 40.74
C ASP A 353 10.96 -7.31 41.74
N GLU A 354 10.30 -8.37 41.26
CA GLU A 354 9.48 -9.28 42.05
C GLU A 354 10.31 -10.38 42.76
N ASN A 355 11.65 -10.36 42.64
CA ASN A 355 12.58 -11.39 43.12
C ASN A 355 12.19 -12.80 42.65
N LYS A 356 11.69 -12.91 41.41
CA LYS A 356 11.38 -14.19 40.76
C LYS A 356 12.60 -14.68 39.99
N THR A 357 12.68 -16.00 39.81
CA THR A 357 13.67 -16.59 38.89
C THR A 357 13.42 -16.07 37.48
N VAL A 358 14.41 -15.35 36.93
CA VAL A 358 14.38 -14.85 35.56
C VAL A 358 14.41 -15.99 34.57
N ASP A 359 13.59 -15.93 33.53
CA ASP A 359 13.65 -16.88 32.42
C ASP A 359 14.90 -16.63 31.54
N VAL A 360 15.91 -17.48 31.69
CA VAL A 360 17.14 -17.44 30.89
C VAL A 360 16.84 -17.54 29.39
N ALA A 361 15.83 -18.31 28.98
CA ALA A 361 15.46 -18.42 27.57
C ALA A 361 14.85 -17.11 27.03
N ALA A 362 14.10 -16.39 27.86
CA ALA A 362 13.59 -15.06 27.53
C ALA A 362 14.74 -14.05 27.37
N ALA A 363 15.71 -14.05 28.28
CA ALA A 363 16.90 -13.21 28.21
C ALA A 363 17.75 -13.50 26.96
N GLU A 364 17.95 -14.77 26.62
CA GLU A 364 18.64 -15.19 25.41
C GLU A 364 17.89 -14.81 24.13
N SER A 365 16.57 -14.91 24.14
CA SER A 365 15.72 -14.42 23.05
C SER A 365 15.84 -12.91 22.87
N LEU A 366 15.89 -12.13 23.95
CA LEU A 366 16.11 -10.68 23.90
C LEU A 366 17.47 -10.35 23.24
N ARG A 367 18.55 -11.00 23.70
CA ARG A 367 19.90 -10.84 23.13
C ARG A 367 19.91 -11.15 21.63
N THR A 368 19.32 -12.28 21.24
CA THR A 368 19.28 -12.73 19.85
C THR A 368 18.50 -11.74 18.97
N LYS A 369 17.30 -11.32 19.39
CA LYS A 369 16.48 -10.36 18.65
C LYS A 369 17.18 -9.01 18.51
N TYR A 370 17.80 -8.52 19.58
CA TYR A 370 18.55 -7.27 19.52
C TYR A 370 19.78 -7.37 18.61
N SER A 371 20.49 -8.50 18.58
CA SER A 371 21.60 -8.68 17.63
C SER A 371 21.14 -8.65 16.17
N LEU A 372 19.92 -9.14 15.88
CA LEU A 372 19.34 -9.07 14.54
C LEU A 372 18.93 -7.64 14.18
N ILE A 373 18.44 -6.85 15.15
CA ILE A 373 18.22 -5.41 14.97
C ILE A 373 19.54 -4.70 14.65
N ALA A 374 20.60 -4.96 15.43
CA ALA A 374 21.91 -4.35 15.22
C ALA A 374 22.47 -4.64 13.82
N ASN A 375 22.42 -5.92 13.40
CA ASN A 375 22.84 -6.33 12.05
C ASN A 375 21.98 -5.67 10.95
N LEU A 376 20.68 -5.51 11.19
CA LEU A 376 19.78 -4.89 10.23
C LEU A 376 20.05 -3.39 10.10
N ILE A 377 20.24 -2.67 11.20
CA ILE A 377 20.59 -1.23 11.21
C ILE A 377 21.92 -1.01 10.51
N GLU A 378 22.95 -1.79 10.85
CA GLU A 378 24.27 -1.66 10.20
C GLU A 378 24.15 -1.80 8.67
N ALA A 379 23.39 -2.79 8.20
CA ALA A 379 23.18 -2.98 6.78
C ALA A 379 22.29 -1.89 6.14
N HIS A 380 21.32 -1.35 6.90
CA HIS A 380 20.44 -0.25 6.49
C HIS A 380 21.22 1.03 6.25
N SER A 381 21.91 1.49 7.29
CA SER A 381 22.77 2.67 7.24
C SER A 381 23.85 2.53 6.17
N TRP A 382 24.41 1.33 5.97
CA TRP A 382 25.40 1.11 4.91
C TRP A 382 24.83 1.43 3.52
N PHE A 383 23.67 0.88 3.15
CA PHE A 383 23.16 1.11 1.80
C PHE A 383 22.64 2.54 1.64
N GLU A 384 22.19 3.17 2.71
CA GLU A 384 21.80 4.57 2.69
C GLU A 384 22.99 5.45 2.35
N GLU A 385 24.07 5.32 3.12
CA GLU A 385 25.30 6.07 2.93
C GLU A 385 25.96 5.84 1.56
N ASN A 386 26.00 4.58 1.13
CA ASN A 386 26.82 4.20 -0.02
C ASN A 386 26.03 4.15 -1.34
N LEU A 387 24.70 4.01 -1.30
CA LEU A 387 23.87 3.83 -2.50
C LEU A 387 22.75 4.86 -2.61
N ILE A 388 22.02 5.16 -1.54
CA ILE A 388 20.81 6.01 -1.60
C ILE A 388 21.17 7.50 -1.52
N TYR A 389 21.85 7.93 -0.46
CA TYR A 389 22.17 9.34 -0.22
C TYR A 389 22.97 9.98 -1.35
N PRO A 390 23.95 9.32 -2.00
CA PRO A 390 24.61 9.91 -3.17
C PRO A 390 23.63 10.25 -4.29
N ILE A 391 22.60 9.43 -4.51
CA ILE A 391 21.56 9.68 -5.52
C ILE A 391 20.63 10.80 -5.04
N PHE A 392 20.28 10.85 -3.76
CA PHE A 392 19.44 11.92 -3.22
C PHE A 392 20.16 13.28 -3.25
N GLU A 393 21.45 13.33 -3.00
CA GLU A 393 22.29 14.52 -3.15
C GLU A 393 22.39 14.99 -4.61
N GLU A 394 22.43 14.06 -5.57
CA GLU A 394 22.30 14.40 -7.00
C GLU A 394 20.93 15.03 -7.33
N LEU A 395 19.85 14.53 -6.72
CA LEU A 395 18.48 15.00 -6.97
C LEU A 395 18.19 16.32 -6.24
N LYS A 396 18.68 16.48 -5.02
CA LYS A 396 18.49 17.63 -4.13
C LYS A 396 19.72 17.76 -3.22
N PRO A 397 20.68 18.64 -3.55
CA PRO A 397 21.86 18.87 -2.73
C PRO A 397 21.51 19.31 -1.30
N GLY A 398 22.22 18.75 -0.31
CA GLY A 398 22.00 18.97 1.12
C GLY A 398 20.79 18.24 1.69
N SER A 399 20.19 17.30 0.95
CA SER A 399 19.02 16.57 1.43
C SER A 399 19.38 15.55 2.51
N SER A 400 20.53 14.89 2.44
CA SER A 400 20.92 13.84 3.38
C SER A 400 21.76 14.34 4.56
N THR A 401 21.96 15.65 4.72
CA THR A 401 22.86 16.21 5.76
C THR A 401 22.45 15.83 7.18
N ARG A 402 21.14 15.87 7.49
CA ARG A 402 20.62 15.49 8.81
C ARG A 402 20.88 14.00 9.08
N ALA A 403 20.42 13.15 8.16
CA ALA A 403 20.49 11.70 8.32
C ALA A 403 21.93 11.18 8.37
N HIS A 404 22.85 11.78 7.59
CA HIS A 404 24.28 11.46 7.67
C HIS A 404 24.88 11.74 9.06
N GLY A 405 24.52 12.86 9.67
CA GLY A 405 24.99 13.21 11.02
C GLY A 405 24.42 12.29 12.10
N GLU A 406 23.21 11.78 11.91
CA GLU A 406 22.59 10.81 12.83
C GLU A 406 23.29 9.45 12.76
N HIS A 407 23.61 8.97 11.55
CA HIS A 407 24.34 7.72 11.33
C HIS A 407 25.73 7.65 11.99
N GLU A 408 26.43 8.78 12.19
CA GLU A 408 27.75 8.80 12.86
C GLU A 408 27.70 8.20 14.28
N HIS A 409 26.54 8.22 14.92
CA HIS A 409 26.36 7.79 16.31
C HIS A 409 25.49 6.54 16.45
N GLU A 410 24.55 6.31 15.53
CA GLU A 410 23.57 5.22 15.65
C GLU A 410 24.17 3.81 15.65
N VAL A 411 25.03 3.48 14.68
CA VAL A 411 25.65 2.14 14.59
C VAL A 411 26.57 1.89 15.79
N PRO A 412 27.46 2.82 16.20
CA PRO A 412 28.24 2.67 17.43
C PRO A 412 27.38 2.47 18.69
N GLU A 413 26.34 3.29 18.89
CA GLU A 413 25.47 3.20 20.08
C GLU A 413 24.70 1.88 20.13
N THR A 414 24.19 1.44 18.98
CA THR A 414 23.48 0.16 18.84
C THR A 414 24.38 -1.00 19.23
N ASN A 415 25.64 -1.00 18.75
CA ASN A 415 26.62 -2.04 19.04
C ASN A 415 27.11 -1.99 20.50
N GLU A 416 27.31 -0.80 21.07
CA GLU A 416 27.66 -0.64 22.48
C GLU A 416 26.56 -1.21 23.38
N PHE A 417 25.29 -0.94 23.07
CA PHE A 417 24.18 -1.51 23.82
C PHE A 417 24.13 -3.04 23.69
N LEU A 418 24.37 -3.61 22.49
CA LEU A 418 24.43 -5.07 22.34
C LEU A 418 25.48 -5.72 23.25
N GLN A 419 26.65 -5.08 23.43
CA GLN A 419 27.69 -5.57 24.34
C GLN A 419 27.24 -5.50 25.80
N GLN A 420 26.58 -4.40 26.19
CA GLN A 420 26.03 -4.22 27.54
C GLN A 420 24.92 -5.24 27.83
N LEU A 421 24.00 -5.44 26.89
CA LEU A 421 22.94 -6.43 26.96
C LEU A 421 23.52 -7.84 27.07
N SER A 422 24.49 -8.19 26.22
CA SER A 422 25.12 -9.52 26.24
C SER A 422 25.77 -9.80 27.60
N SER A 423 26.50 -8.82 28.13
CA SER A 423 27.14 -8.91 29.46
C SER A 423 26.13 -9.04 30.59
N ALA A 424 24.94 -8.47 30.46
CA ALA A 424 23.88 -8.60 31.45
C ALA A 424 23.17 -9.96 31.36
N VAL A 425 22.89 -10.44 30.15
CA VAL A 425 22.30 -11.77 29.93
C VAL A 425 23.20 -12.89 30.45
N GLU A 426 24.52 -12.77 30.31
CA GLU A 426 25.47 -13.74 30.88
C GLU A 426 25.46 -13.79 32.43
N LYS A 427 25.03 -12.70 33.08
CA LYS A 427 24.92 -12.63 34.54
C LYS A 427 23.57 -13.13 35.06
N ILE A 428 22.56 -13.22 34.18
CA ILE A 428 21.26 -13.83 34.49
C ILE A 428 21.50 -15.33 34.71
N GLY A 429 21.45 -15.76 35.98
CA GLY A 429 21.83 -17.10 36.42
C GLY A 429 23.02 -17.17 37.40
N GLY A 430 23.65 -16.04 37.75
CA GLY A 430 24.65 -15.90 38.81
C GLY A 430 24.22 -14.98 39.97
N ASP A 431 25.14 -14.62 40.87
CA ASP A 431 24.87 -13.86 42.12
C ASP A 431 24.59 -12.34 41.95
N GLY A 432 24.19 -11.86 40.77
CA GLY A 432 24.08 -10.42 40.52
C GLY A 432 23.06 -10.00 39.47
N GLU A 433 21.84 -9.71 39.92
CA GLU A 433 20.73 -9.18 39.09
C GLU A 433 20.70 -7.63 39.04
N SER A 434 21.76 -6.94 39.47
CA SER A 434 21.79 -5.48 39.56
C SER A 434 22.02 -4.80 38.21
N GLY A 435 21.20 -3.80 37.87
CA GLY A 435 21.46 -2.86 36.76
C GLY A 435 20.65 -3.09 35.47
N PHE A 436 19.71 -4.04 35.46
CA PHE A 436 18.87 -4.31 34.29
C PHE A 436 17.90 -3.16 33.98
N GLU A 437 17.44 -2.40 34.99
CA GLU A 437 16.51 -1.27 34.81
C GLU A 437 17.12 -0.20 33.88
N GLY A 438 18.41 0.09 34.07
CA GLY A 438 19.15 1.01 33.21
C GLY A 438 19.23 0.54 31.76
N LEU A 439 19.29 -0.77 31.52
CA LEU A 439 19.27 -1.35 30.16
C LEU A 439 17.88 -1.21 29.53
N VAL A 440 16.80 -1.41 30.29
CA VAL A 440 15.43 -1.19 29.79
C VAL A 440 15.24 0.27 29.38
N LEU A 441 15.69 1.22 30.21
CA LEU A 441 15.61 2.64 29.90
C LEU A 441 16.43 3.01 28.66
N LYS A 442 17.66 2.48 28.54
CA LYS A 442 18.52 2.71 27.37
C LYS A 442 17.92 2.10 26.09
N LEU A 443 17.34 0.90 26.16
CA LEU A 443 16.65 0.27 25.03
C LEU A 443 15.44 1.09 24.55
N LYS A 444 14.65 1.63 25.48
CA LYS A 444 13.53 2.53 25.16
C LYS A 444 14.01 3.81 24.49
N ALA A 445 15.11 4.39 24.98
CA ALA A 445 15.71 5.58 24.38
C ALA A 445 16.22 5.30 22.95
N LEU A 446 16.90 4.18 22.73
CA LEU A 446 17.36 3.75 21.39
C LEU A 446 16.18 3.52 20.44
N ALA A 447 15.13 2.84 20.91
CA ALA A 447 13.92 2.62 20.11
C ALA A 447 13.24 3.93 19.71
N GLN A 448 13.18 4.91 20.62
CA GLN A 448 12.60 6.23 20.36
C GLN A 448 13.47 7.03 19.39
N SER A 449 14.80 7.04 19.58
CA SER A 449 15.74 7.74 18.69
C SER A 449 15.67 7.20 17.27
N MET A 450 15.68 5.88 17.12
CA MET A 450 15.59 5.23 15.80
C MET A 450 14.27 5.52 15.10
N LYS A 451 13.17 5.57 15.87
CA LYS A 451 11.87 5.97 15.33
C LYS A 451 11.89 7.41 14.80
N GLU A 452 12.46 8.34 15.56
CA GLU A 452 12.57 9.75 15.16
C GLU A 452 13.42 9.94 13.90
N HIS A 453 14.56 9.21 13.82
CA HIS A 453 15.40 9.16 12.63
C HIS A 453 14.60 8.75 11.38
N MET A 454 13.95 7.58 11.46
CA MET A 454 13.14 7.01 10.38
C MET A 454 11.95 7.89 9.98
N ASP A 455 11.24 8.48 10.95
CA ASP A 455 10.13 9.40 10.69
C ASP A 455 10.63 10.65 9.92
N GLY A 456 11.84 11.10 10.24
CA GLY A 456 12.52 12.16 9.50
C GLY A 456 12.90 11.75 8.07
N GLU A 457 13.42 10.55 7.85
CA GLU A 457 13.73 10.07 6.49
C GLU A 457 12.47 9.90 5.63
N GLU A 458 11.41 9.34 6.22
CA GLU A 458 10.13 9.16 5.53
C GLU A 458 9.50 10.49 5.11
N SER A 459 9.70 11.55 5.91
CA SER A 459 9.13 12.88 5.62
C SER A 459 10.02 13.72 4.69
N GLU A 460 11.34 13.62 4.80
CA GLU A 460 12.28 14.51 4.10
C GLU A 460 12.90 13.87 2.84
N LEU A 461 13.23 12.57 2.90
CA LEU A 461 14.00 11.87 1.88
C LEU A 461 13.13 11.00 0.97
N PHE A 462 12.19 10.25 1.53
CA PHE A 462 11.36 9.32 0.76
C PHE A 462 10.54 9.98 -0.36
N PRO A 463 10.09 11.26 -0.26
CA PRO A 463 9.49 11.94 -1.40
C PRO A 463 10.39 12.01 -2.64
N LEU A 464 11.72 11.96 -2.48
CA LEU A 464 12.67 11.96 -3.59
C LEU A 464 12.67 10.64 -4.38
N THR A 465 12.22 9.53 -3.77
CA THR A 465 12.11 8.22 -4.46
C THR A 465 11.19 8.28 -5.67
N ALA A 466 10.20 9.17 -5.67
CA ALA A 466 9.30 9.40 -6.80
C ALA A 466 10.06 9.82 -8.08
N ASN A 467 11.24 10.44 -7.93
CA ASN A 467 12.05 10.99 -9.01
C ASN A 467 13.20 10.07 -9.46
N LEU A 468 13.28 8.84 -8.94
CA LEU A 468 14.36 7.91 -9.31
C LEU A 468 14.23 7.40 -10.76
N GLY A 469 13.02 7.31 -11.30
CA GLY A 469 12.77 6.82 -12.66
C GLY A 469 13.45 5.47 -12.92
N GLU A 470 14.19 5.36 -14.02
CA GLU A 470 14.90 4.14 -14.41
C GLU A 470 16.04 3.74 -13.45
N LYS A 471 16.49 4.63 -12.55
CA LYS A 471 17.52 4.31 -11.54
C LYS A 471 17.00 3.42 -10.41
N GLU A 472 15.69 3.32 -10.23
CA GLU A 472 15.05 2.63 -9.11
C GLU A 472 15.37 1.13 -9.06
N ALA A 473 15.10 0.38 -10.13
CA ALA A 473 15.30 -1.07 -10.13
C ALA A 473 16.78 -1.46 -9.93
N PRO A 474 17.77 -0.86 -10.64
CA PRO A 474 19.19 -1.15 -10.41
C PRO A 474 19.68 -0.78 -9.01
N LEU A 475 19.17 0.32 -8.43
CA LEU A 475 19.48 0.70 -7.05
C LEU A 475 18.99 -0.39 -6.09
N PHE A 476 17.73 -0.81 -6.21
CA PHE A 476 17.17 -1.83 -5.36
C PHE A 476 17.87 -3.20 -5.53
N THR A 477 18.28 -3.58 -6.75
CA THR A 477 19.07 -4.79 -6.98
C THR A 477 20.36 -4.79 -6.14
N LYS A 478 21.07 -3.66 -6.09
CA LYS A 478 22.31 -3.54 -5.31
C LYS A 478 22.05 -3.65 -3.81
N ILE A 479 21.00 -3.00 -3.32
CA ILE A 479 20.57 -3.09 -1.91
C ILE A 479 20.27 -4.55 -1.55
N TYR A 480 19.48 -5.24 -2.38
CA TYR A 480 19.13 -6.64 -2.14
C TYR A 480 20.36 -7.55 -2.08
N PHE A 481 21.28 -7.46 -3.04
CA PHE A 481 22.48 -8.33 -3.06
C PHE A 481 23.50 -7.98 -1.97
N HIS A 482 23.46 -6.77 -1.40
CA HIS A 482 24.21 -6.46 -0.19
C HIS A 482 23.66 -7.27 1.00
N LEU A 483 22.33 -7.30 1.15
CA LEU A 483 21.64 -8.01 2.23
C LEU A 483 21.56 -9.54 2.03
N SER A 484 21.69 -10.02 0.78
CA SER A 484 21.36 -11.41 0.44
C SER A 484 22.14 -12.46 1.24
N LYS A 485 23.39 -12.17 1.61
CA LYS A 485 24.21 -13.07 2.44
C LYS A 485 23.63 -13.29 3.84
N SER A 486 22.88 -12.32 4.36
CA SER A 486 22.26 -12.36 5.68
C SER A 486 20.76 -12.65 5.60
N ASN A 487 20.17 -12.83 4.41
CA ASN A 487 18.73 -13.04 4.26
C ASN A 487 18.21 -14.30 4.96
N GLU A 488 19.04 -15.31 5.22
CA GLU A 488 18.61 -16.50 5.98
C GLU A 488 18.11 -16.15 7.38
N SER A 489 18.71 -15.14 8.02
CA SER A 489 18.30 -14.63 9.33
C SER A 489 17.49 -13.34 9.24
N LEU A 490 17.89 -12.39 8.38
CA LEU A 490 17.26 -11.08 8.29
C LEU A 490 15.90 -11.10 7.60
N LEU A 491 15.70 -11.91 6.55
CA LEU A 491 14.43 -11.89 5.83
C LEU A 491 13.27 -12.39 6.71
N PRO A 492 13.39 -13.52 7.44
CA PRO A 492 12.37 -13.91 8.40
C PRO A 492 12.16 -12.85 9.50
N PHE A 493 13.24 -12.26 9.99
CA PHE A 493 13.19 -11.25 11.04
C PHE A 493 12.45 -9.97 10.62
N VAL A 494 12.67 -9.51 9.38
CA VAL A 494 11.99 -8.34 8.80
C VAL A 494 10.54 -8.64 8.49
N LEU A 495 10.21 -9.83 7.98
CA LEU A 495 8.86 -10.17 7.56
C LEU A 495 7.92 -10.56 8.71
N GLU A 496 8.45 -11.08 9.82
CA GLU A 496 7.66 -11.55 10.96
C GLU A 496 6.69 -10.51 11.56
N PRO A 497 7.08 -9.24 11.81
CA PRO A 497 6.17 -8.24 12.36
C PRO A 497 5.21 -7.64 11.32
N LEU A 498 5.44 -7.88 10.03
CA LEU A 498 4.64 -7.28 8.97
C LEU A 498 3.29 -7.99 8.82
N SER A 499 2.25 -7.21 8.51
CA SER A 499 0.95 -7.75 8.12
C SER A 499 1.04 -8.60 6.84
N GLN A 500 0.03 -9.42 6.57
CA GLN A 500 -0.04 -10.25 5.35
C GLN A 500 0.14 -9.42 4.07
N GLN A 501 -0.46 -8.22 4.04
CA GLN A 501 -0.35 -7.31 2.90
C GLN A 501 1.05 -6.71 2.76
N GLU A 502 1.67 -6.30 3.88
CA GLU A 502 3.03 -5.74 3.88
C GLU A 502 4.06 -6.80 3.50
N ARG A 503 3.93 -8.03 4.00
CA ARG A 503 4.76 -9.18 3.57
C ARG A 503 4.63 -9.42 2.07
N MET A 504 3.40 -9.44 1.55
CA MET A 504 3.19 -9.58 0.11
C MET A 504 3.88 -8.45 -0.67
N GLN A 505 3.71 -7.20 -0.25
CA GLN A 505 4.32 -6.06 -0.93
C GLN A 505 5.85 -6.09 -0.87
N TYR A 506 6.43 -6.53 0.25
CA TYR A 506 7.87 -6.71 0.41
C TYR A 506 8.41 -7.71 -0.63
N LEU A 507 7.77 -8.87 -0.75
CA LEU A 507 8.17 -9.89 -1.72
C LEU A 507 7.84 -9.51 -3.16
N TYR A 508 6.77 -8.76 -3.40
CA TYR A 508 6.50 -8.22 -4.72
C TYR A 508 7.65 -7.31 -5.16
N ASN A 509 8.18 -6.45 -4.28
CA ASN A 509 9.31 -5.59 -4.62
C ASN A 509 10.56 -6.42 -4.99
N ILE A 510 10.85 -7.48 -4.22
CA ILE A 510 11.93 -8.42 -4.54
C ILE A 510 11.68 -9.13 -5.88
N ASP A 511 10.47 -9.64 -6.10
CA ASP A 511 10.07 -10.33 -7.34
C ASP A 511 10.29 -9.44 -8.57
N GLN A 512 9.90 -8.17 -8.50
CA GLN A 512 10.04 -7.21 -9.61
C GLN A 512 11.49 -7.02 -10.07
N VAL A 513 12.46 -7.22 -9.18
CA VAL A 513 13.86 -6.85 -9.44
C VAL A 513 14.80 -8.05 -9.50
N ILE A 514 14.51 -9.12 -8.74
CA ILE A 514 15.40 -10.27 -8.61
C ILE A 514 15.01 -11.39 -9.56
N ARG A 515 13.71 -11.69 -9.77
CA ARG A 515 13.28 -12.83 -10.60
C ARG A 515 13.85 -12.79 -12.02
N GLY A 516 13.91 -11.60 -12.63
CA GLY A 516 14.47 -11.41 -13.97
C GLY A 516 16.00 -11.36 -14.04
N VAL A 517 16.68 -11.21 -12.89
CA VAL A 517 18.14 -11.02 -12.78
C VAL A 517 18.83 -12.31 -12.34
N ASP A 518 18.30 -12.98 -11.31
CA ASP A 518 18.82 -14.21 -10.75
C ASP A 518 17.67 -15.09 -10.23
N MET A 519 17.25 -16.04 -11.06
CA MET A 519 16.13 -16.93 -10.74
C MET A 519 16.45 -17.90 -9.59
N GLU A 520 17.72 -18.29 -9.41
CA GLU A 520 18.10 -19.21 -8.33
C GLU A 520 18.10 -18.48 -6.99
N GLU A 521 18.56 -17.23 -6.96
CA GLU A 521 18.42 -16.39 -5.76
C GLU A 521 16.96 -16.08 -5.45
N TRP A 522 16.10 -15.88 -6.45
CA TRP A 522 14.66 -15.74 -6.23
C TRP A 522 14.05 -17.02 -5.60
N LYS A 523 14.39 -18.21 -6.10
CA LYS A 523 13.96 -19.49 -5.48
C LYS A 523 14.49 -19.66 -4.06
N ARG A 524 15.72 -19.20 -3.78
CA ARG A 524 16.28 -19.21 -2.43
C ARG A 524 15.47 -18.33 -1.49
N CYS A 525 15.13 -17.11 -1.92
CA CYS A 525 14.25 -16.20 -1.19
C CYS A 525 12.89 -16.85 -0.89
N GLN A 526 12.24 -17.45 -1.90
CA GLN A 526 10.99 -18.19 -1.73
C GLN A 526 11.10 -19.31 -0.69
N THR A 527 12.21 -20.06 -0.70
CA THR A 527 12.45 -21.16 0.25
C THR A 527 12.57 -20.66 1.69
N ILE A 528 13.29 -19.56 1.91
CA ILE A 528 13.44 -18.93 3.22
C ILE A 528 12.08 -18.49 3.76
N VAL A 529 11.30 -17.77 2.95
CA VAL A 529 9.96 -17.27 3.33
C VAL A 529 9.00 -18.43 3.60
N LYS A 530 9.00 -19.47 2.76
CA LYS A 530 8.15 -20.64 2.95
C LYS A 530 8.47 -21.36 4.26
N GLY A 531 9.75 -21.42 4.64
CA GLY A 531 10.20 -22.05 5.88
C GLY A 531 9.78 -21.32 7.16
N MET A 532 9.53 -20.01 7.09
CA MET A 532 9.11 -19.22 8.28
C MET A 532 7.58 -19.17 8.50
N LEU A 533 6.78 -19.53 7.49
CA LEU A 533 5.32 -19.37 7.53
C LEU A 533 4.61 -20.69 7.84
N SER A 534 3.44 -20.59 8.49
CA SER A 534 2.51 -21.72 8.54
C SER A 534 2.02 -22.09 7.14
N PRO A 535 1.56 -23.33 6.89
CA PRO A 535 0.97 -23.69 5.60
C PRO A 535 -0.15 -22.74 5.16
N ALA A 536 -1.02 -22.34 6.09
CA ALA A 536 -2.12 -21.40 5.81
C ALA A 536 -1.62 -19.98 5.47
N ASP A 537 -0.61 -19.48 6.16
CA ASP A 537 -0.01 -18.16 5.85
C ASP A 537 0.73 -18.18 4.52
N TRP A 538 1.37 -19.29 4.17
CA TRP A 538 2.01 -19.47 2.86
C TRP A 538 0.97 -19.50 1.74
N GLU A 539 -0.13 -20.24 1.92
CA GLU A 539 -1.23 -20.27 0.95
C GLU A 539 -1.88 -18.89 0.74
N ASP A 540 -2.12 -18.13 1.81
CA ASP A 540 -2.62 -16.75 1.70
C ASP A 540 -1.62 -15.84 0.98
N LEU A 541 -0.32 -15.96 1.29
CA LEU A 541 0.72 -15.17 0.63
C LEU A 541 0.84 -15.49 -0.86
N VAL A 542 0.78 -16.77 -1.25
CA VAL A 542 0.76 -17.22 -2.65
C VAL A 542 -0.49 -16.72 -3.36
N PHE A 543 -1.66 -16.76 -2.71
CA PHE A 543 -2.88 -16.19 -3.27
C PHE A 543 -2.73 -14.70 -3.57
N ARG A 544 -2.09 -13.93 -2.67
CA ARG A 544 -1.85 -12.48 -2.85
C ARG A 544 -0.73 -12.19 -3.85
N LEU A 545 0.24 -13.07 -4.00
CA LEU A 545 1.37 -12.95 -4.93
C LEU A 545 1.56 -14.25 -5.72
N PRO A 546 0.80 -14.44 -6.82
CA PRO A 546 0.86 -15.67 -7.60
C PRO A 546 2.23 -15.98 -8.23
N SER A 547 3.17 -15.02 -8.31
CA SER A 547 4.55 -15.30 -8.74
C SER A 547 5.36 -16.13 -7.74
N LEU A 548 4.79 -16.44 -6.57
CA LEU A 548 5.32 -17.42 -5.61
C LEU A 548 4.89 -18.86 -5.93
N GLU A 549 3.94 -19.07 -6.86
CA GLU A 549 3.67 -20.39 -7.42
C GLU A 549 4.89 -20.78 -8.28
N GLY A 550 5.56 -21.87 -7.86
CA GLY A 550 6.86 -22.31 -8.41
C GLY A 550 6.82 -22.72 -9.87
#